data_AF-A0A2N1TYF1-F1
#
_entry.id   AF-A0A2N1TYF1-F1
#
_cell.length_a   1.000
_cell.length_b   1.000
_cell.length_c   1.000
_cell.angle_alpha   90.00
_cell.angle_beta   90.00
_cell.angle_gamma   90.00
#
_symmetry.space_group_name_H-M   'P 1'
#
loop_
_entity.id
_entity.type
_entity.pdbx_description
1 polymer ?
#
loop_
_entity_poly.entity_id
_entity_poly.type
_entity_poly.pdbx_seq_one_letter_code
_entity_poly.pdbx_strand_id
1 'polypeptide(L)'
;MKRLARIAMFIALFAVVGNLPAFAAFNETKFESLMQNCVKYLFVLEEDLPNGMSKELAYEGFEKTSAELQKYVSGLATRKELASARKTADNFIKKAGHEAVTLANVGKMALKMIAQREKFLEIHGE
;
A
#
# COMPACT_ATOMS: atom_id res chain seq x y z
N MET A 1 -23.01 10.65 3.93
CA MET A 1 -22.85 9.17 3.97
C MET A 1 -22.80 8.48 2.59
N LYS A 2 -22.29 9.12 1.52
CA LYS A 2 -22.18 8.48 0.17
C LYS A 2 -20.76 8.41 -0.43
N ARG A 3 -19.74 8.98 0.24
CA ARG A 3 -18.35 9.03 -0.28
C ARG A 3 -17.47 7.86 0.16
N LEU A 4 -17.72 7.30 1.36
CA LEU A 4 -16.92 6.20 1.91
C LEU A 4 -17.22 4.84 1.25
N ALA A 5 -18.41 4.68 0.66
CA ALA A 5 -18.82 3.42 0.04
C ALA A 5 -18.09 3.10 -1.28
N ARG A 6 -17.53 4.10 -1.97
CA ARG A 6 -16.82 3.87 -3.25
C ARG A 6 -15.38 3.40 -3.07
N ILE A 7 -14.73 3.75 -1.95
CA ILE A 7 -13.35 3.33 -1.65
C ILE A 7 -13.33 1.86 -1.19
N ALA A 8 -14.45 1.35 -0.66
CA ALA A 8 -14.56 -0.04 -0.19
C ALA A 8 -14.75 -1.08 -1.33
N MET A 9 -15.10 -0.65 -2.55
CA MET A 9 -15.49 -1.55 -3.64
C MET A 9 -14.32 -2.10 -4.46
N PHE A 10 -13.07 -1.69 -4.19
CA PHE A 10 -11.89 -2.12 -4.97
C PHE A 10 -11.07 -3.25 -4.32
N ILE A 11 -11.51 -3.79 -3.17
CA ILE A 11 -10.80 -4.86 -2.45
C ILE A 11 -11.22 -6.27 -2.92
N ALA A 12 -12.27 -6.37 -3.74
CA ALA A 12 -12.77 -7.64 -4.25
C ALA A 12 -12.37 -7.81 -5.72
N LEU A 13 -11.73 -8.94 -6.03
CA LEU A 13 -11.03 -9.29 -7.28
C LEU A 13 -9.66 -8.60 -7.37
N PHE A 14 -8.54 -9.30 -7.50
CA PHE A 14 -8.31 -10.40 -8.43
C PHE A 14 -7.40 -11.48 -7.84
N ALA A 15 -7.94 -12.69 -7.75
CA ALA A 15 -7.19 -13.92 -7.68
C ALA A 15 -6.83 -14.34 -9.10
N VAL A 16 -5.66 -13.95 -9.60
CA VAL A 16 -5.01 -14.62 -10.74
C VAL A 16 -3.54 -14.79 -10.38
N VAL A 17 -3.23 -15.97 -9.88
CA VAL A 17 -1.87 -16.41 -9.56
C VAL A 17 -1.20 -16.81 -10.87
N GLY A 18 -0.45 -15.88 -11.47
CA GLY A 18 0.52 -16.17 -12.52
C GLY A 18 1.88 -16.45 -11.91
N ASN A 19 2.52 -17.55 -12.32
CA ASN A 19 3.84 -18.04 -11.91
C ASN A 19 4.83 -16.91 -11.60
N LEU A 20 5.11 -16.69 -10.31
CA LEU A 20 5.92 -15.58 -9.82
C LEU A 20 7.41 -15.98 -9.83
N PRO A 21 8.28 -15.31 -10.61
CA PRO A 21 9.72 -15.55 -10.56
C PRO A 21 10.25 -15.26 -9.15
N ALA A 22 11.31 -15.93 -8.71
CA ALA A 22 11.91 -15.72 -7.39
C ALA A 22 12.11 -14.21 -7.12
N PHE A 23 11.25 -13.65 -6.27
CA PHE A 23 11.28 -12.23 -5.93
C PHE A 23 12.50 -11.95 -5.07
N ALA A 24 13.18 -10.85 -5.37
CA ALA A 24 14.27 -10.35 -4.54
C ALA A 24 13.79 -10.15 -3.09
N ALA A 25 14.66 -10.46 -2.13
CA ALA A 25 14.39 -10.29 -0.71
C ALA A 25 13.85 -8.88 -0.38
N PHE A 26 13.06 -8.78 0.69
CA PHE A 26 12.49 -7.51 1.14
C PHE A 26 13.53 -6.37 1.17
N ASN A 27 13.22 -5.29 0.45
CA ASN A 27 13.94 -4.03 0.39
C ASN A 27 13.12 -2.91 1.05
N GLU A 28 13.60 -2.44 2.20
CA GLU A 28 12.93 -1.39 2.98
C GLU A 28 12.80 -0.07 2.22
N THR A 29 13.86 0.39 1.56
CA THR A 29 13.88 1.65 0.80
C THR A 29 12.83 1.67 -0.31
N LYS A 30 12.72 0.58 -1.06
CA LYS A 30 11.71 0.46 -2.13
C LYS A 30 10.30 0.46 -1.56
N PHE A 31 10.08 -0.25 -0.45
CA PHE A 31 8.78 -0.31 0.21
C PHE A 31 8.35 1.05 0.77
N GLU A 32 9.24 1.77 1.48
CA GLU A 32 8.97 3.12 1.95
C GLU A 32 8.70 4.10 0.80
N SER A 33 9.48 4.03 -0.29
CA SER A 33 9.28 4.89 -1.46
C SER A 33 7.90 4.70 -2.11
N LEU A 34 7.42 3.45 -2.23
CA LEU A 34 6.07 3.16 -2.73
C LEU A 34 4.98 3.75 -1.82
N MET A 35 5.15 3.67 -0.50
CA MET A 35 4.23 4.33 0.45
C MET A 35 4.29 5.86 0.33
N GLN A 36 5.48 6.46 0.21
CA GLN A 36 5.61 7.91 0.02
C GLN A 36 4.96 8.40 -1.28
N ASN A 37 5.06 7.64 -2.36
CA ASN A 37 4.36 7.94 -3.61
C ASN A 37 2.84 7.88 -3.42
N CYS A 38 2.32 6.88 -2.69
CA CYS A 38 0.90 6.85 -2.32
C CYS A 38 0.48 8.12 -1.56
N VAL A 39 1.28 8.54 -0.57
CA VAL A 39 1.01 9.75 0.22
C VAL A 39 0.97 10.99 -0.65
N LYS A 40 1.93 11.16 -1.56
CA LYS A 40 1.99 12.30 -2.49
C LYS A 40 0.67 12.50 -3.23
N TYR A 41 0.13 11.43 -3.82
CA TYR A 41 -1.11 11.52 -4.59
C TYR A 41 -2.34 11.64 -3.70
N LEU A 42 -2.39 10.89 -2.59
CA LEU A 42 -3.52 10.96 -1.66
C LEU A 42 -3.65 12.35 -1.03
N PHE A 43 -2.55 13.02 -0.76
CA PHE A 43 -2.54 14.39 -0.24
C PHE A 43 -3.21 15.38 -1.21
N VAL A 44 -2.95 15.27 -2.52
CA VAL A 44 -3.62 16.09 -3.56
C VAL A 44 -5.12 15.82 -3.59
N LEU A 45 -5.51 14.54 -3.43
CA LEU A 45 -6.92 14.12 -3.43
C LEU A 45 -7.68 14.57 -2.17
N GLU A 46 -7.01 14.63 -1.03
CA GLU A 46 -7.59 14.99 0.27
C GLU A 46 -7.64 16.51 0.50
N GLU A 47 -6.58 17.26 0.18
CA GLU A 47 -6.47 18.66 0.57
C GLU A 47 -6.99 19.67 -0.47
N ASP A 48 -7.43 19.22 -1.64
CA ASP A 48 -7.92 20.09 -2.74
C ASP A 48 -6.93 21.25 -3.07
N LEU A 49 -5.64 21.02 -2.78
CA LEU A 49 -4.60 22.04 -2.94
C LEU A 49 -4.16 22.11 -4.40
N PRO A 50 -4.01 23.33 -4.97
CA PRO A 50 -3.53 23.54 -6.33
C PRO A 50 -1.99 23.44 -6.36
N ASN A 51 -1.44 22.27 -6.03
CA ASN A 51 -0.01 21.98 -6.19
C ASN A 51 0.35 21.62 -7.65
N GLY A 52 -0.42 22.16 -8.61
CA GLY A 52 -0.19 22.01 -10.05
C GLY A 52 -0.61 20.66 -10.65
N MET A 53 -1.09 19.72 -9.83
CA MET A 53 -1.58 18.40 -10.27
C MET A 53 -3.11 18.39 -10.30
N SER A 54 -3.70 17.95 -11.42
CA SER A 54 -5.16 17.76 -11.48
C SER A 54 -5.59 16.57 -10.63
N LYS A 55 -6.85 16.57 -10.19
CA LYS A 55 -7.41 15.44 -9.42
C LYS A 55 -7.36 14.14 -10.23
N GLU A 56 -7.60 14.20 -11.53
CA GLU A 56 -7.54 13.05 -12.44
C GLU A 56 -6.14 12.42 -12.45
N LEU A 57 -5.09 13.24 -12.58
CA LEU A 57 -3.71 12.78 -12.53
C LEU A 57 -3.33 12.23 -11.15
N ALA A 58 -3.88 12.82 -10.09
CA ALA A 58 -3.67 12.32 -8.74
C ALA A 58 -4.34 10.96 -8.52
N TYR A 59 -5.55 10.74 -9.04
CA TYR A 59 -6.22 9.45 -9.00
C TYR A 59 -5.44 8.38 -9.77
N GLU A 60 -5.07 8.65 -11.02
CA GLU A 60 -4.30 7.70 -11.83
C GLU A 60 -2.95 7.37 -11.19
N GLY A 61 -2.25 8.39 -10.67
CA GLY A 61 -1.00 8.24 -9.94
C GLY A 61 -1.15 7.37 -8.70
N PHE A 62 -2.21 7.61 -7.91
CA PHE A 62 -2.52 6.82 -6.71
C PHE A 62 -2.84 5.36 -7.05
N GLU A 63 -3.70 5.12 -8.05
CA GLU A 63 -4.05 3.77 -8.50
C GLU A 63 -2.81 3.00 -8.95
N LYS A 64 -1.95 3.61 -9.78
CA LYS A 64 -0.73 2.98 -10.25
C LYS A 64 0.22 2.63 -9.11
N THR A 65 0.51 3.59 -8.22
CA THR A 65 1.49 3.35 -7.15
C THR A 65 0.97 2.42 -6.06
N SER A 66 -0.33 2.44 -5.77
CA SER A 66 -0.95 1.49 -4.83
C SER A 66 -0.99 0.08 -5.40
N ALA A 67 -1.20 -0.09 -6.71
CA ALA A 67 -1.07 -1.38 -7.38
C ALA A 67 0.37 -1.91 -7.36
N GLU A 68 1.38 -1.05 -7.56
CA GLU A 68 2.79 -1.43 -7.44
C GLU A 68 3.15 -1.83 -6.00
N LEU A 69 2.64 -1.11 -5.00
CA LEU A 69 2.79 -1.47 -3.58
C LEU A 69 2.16 -2.83 -3.28
N GLN A 70 0.93 -3.07 -3.75
CA GLN A 70 0.25 -4.35 -3.59
C GLN A 70 1.04 -5.48 -4.26
N LYS A 71 1.51 -5.28 -5.49
CA LYS A 71 2.33 -6.26 -6.21
C LYS A 71 3.61 -6.57 -5.46
N TYR A 72 4.26 -5.56 -4.88
CA TYR A 72 5.44 -5.73 -4.07
C TYR A 72 5.17 -6.59 -2.83
N VAL A 73 4.11 -6.28 -2.08
CA VAL A 73 3.70 -7.05 -0.89
C VAL A 73 3.31 -8.48 -1.27
N SER A 74 2.55 -8.67 -2.35
CA SER A 74 2.16 -9.99 -2.85
C SER A 74 3.36 -10.85 -3.29
N GLY A 75 4.48 -10.21 -3.67
CA GLY A 75 5.73 -10.89 -4.01
C GLY A 75 6.52 -11.39 -2.80
N LEU A 76 6.22 -10.95 -1.58
CA LEU A 76 6.89 -11.42 -0.37
C LEU A 76 6.51 -12.88 -0.10
N ALA A 77 7.51 -13.72 0.19
CA ALA A 77 7.34 -15.17 0.24
C ALA A 77 7.51 -15.74 1.65
N THR A 78 8.16 -15.02 2.56
CA THR A 78 8.52 -15.55 3.88
C THR A 78 7.90 -14.73 5.03
N ARG A 79 7.68 -15.39 6.18
CA ARG A 79 7.26 -14.72 7.42
C ARG A 79 8.23 -13.63 7.86
N LYS A 80 9.53 -13.84 7.65
CA LYS A 80 10.58 -12.86 7.98
C LYS A 80 10.44 -11.58 7.16
N GLU A 81 10.20 -11.70 5.86
CA GLU A 81 9.98 -10.55 4.98
C GLU A 81 8.70 -9.78 5.35
N LEU A 82 7.62 -10.50 5.65
CA LEU A 82 6.36 -9.89 6.07
C LEU A 82 6.51 -9.17 7.42
N ALA A 83 7.24 -9.75 8.37
CA ALA A 83 7.55 -9.09 9.64
C ALA A 83 8.39 -7.81 9.45
N SER A 84 9.37 -7.83 8.55
CA SER A 84 10.15 -6.63 8.19
C SER A 84 9.28 -5.56 7.54
N ALA A 85 8.45 -5.93 6.55
CA ALA A 85 7.52 -5.02 5.90
C ALA A 85 6.54 -4.39 6.91
N ARG A 86 6.03 -5.19 7.85
CA ARG A 86 5.16 -4.72 8.94
C ARG A 86 5.88 -3.70 9.81
N LYS A 87 7.09 -4.00 10.26
CA LYS A 87 7.91 -3.07 11.06
C LYS A 87 8.13 -1.75 10.32
N THR A 88 8.44 -1.78 9.03
CA THR A 88 8.61 -0.57 8.21
C THR A 88 7.30 0.21 8.09
N ALA A 89 6.16 -0.45 7.86
CA ALA A 89 4.85 0.23 7.82
C ALA A 89 4.46 0.85 9.18
N ASP A 90 4.72 0.16 10.29
CA ASP A 90 4.50 0.70 11.63
C ASP A 90 5.40 1.91 11.92
N ASN A 91 6.68 1.84 11.53
CA ASN A 91 7.60 2.98 11.63
C ASN A 91 7.14 4.14 10.76
N PHE A 92 6.64 3.86 9.56
CA PHE A 92 6.06 4.87 8.67
C PHE A 92 4.88 5.59 9.33
N ILE A 93 3.96 4.85 9.97
CA ILE A 93 2.85 5.43 10.73
C ILE A 93 3.36 6.27 11.90
N LYS A 94 4.37 5.80 12.64
CA LYS A 94 4.94 6.56 13.77
C LYS A 94 5.58 7.88 13.33
N LYS A 95 6.24 7.90 12.17
CA LYS A 95 6.83 9.12 11.58
C LYS A 95 5.77 10.19 11.26
N ALA A 96 4.50 9.80 11.07
CA ALA A 96 3.40 10.73 10.78
C ALA A 96 3.08 11.70 11.94
N GLY A 97 3.41 11.32 13.19
CA GLY A 97 2.90 12.03 14.36
C GLY A 97 1.36 12.02 14.43
N HIS A 98 0.77 12.94 15.21
CA HIS A 98 -0.69 13.03 15.36
C HIS A 98 -1.39 13.76 14.20
N GLU A 99 -0.67 14.55 13.40
CA GLU A 99 -1.26 15.50 12.45
C GLU A 99 -1.20 15.04 10.98
N ALA A 100 -0.28 14.15 10.60
CA ALA A 100 -0.17 13.68 9.22
C ALA A 100 -1.12 12.48 8.92
N VAL A 101 -2.43 12.76 8.93
CA VAL A 101 -3.51 11.76 8.73
C VAL A 101 -3.33 10.96 7.43
N THR A 102 -2.99 11.61 6.32
CA THR A 102 -2.72 10.97 5.03
C THR A 102 -1.61 9.92 5.12
N LEU A 103 -0.54 10.24 5.85
CA LEU A 103 0.63 9.38 6.01
C LEU A 103 0.27 8.15 6.85
N ALA A 104 -0.49 8.33 7.92
CA ALA A 104 -1.04 7.24 8.72
C ALA A 104 -2.02 6.36 7.92
N ASN A 105 -2.84 6.94 7.04
CA ASN A 105 -3.79 6.20 6.20
C ASN A 105 -3.07 5.27 5.22
N VAL A 106 -2.01 5.74 4.57
CA VAL A 106 -1.20 4.92 3.66
C VAL A 106 -0.48 3.81 4.42
N GLY A 107 0.10 4.10 5.59
CA GLY A 107 0.73 3.05 6.41
C GLY A 107 -0.27 1.96 6.83
N LYS A 108 -1.50 2.34 7.23
CA LYS A 108 -2.57 1.38 7.53
C LYS A 108 -3.02 0.59 6.31
N MET A 109 -3.03 1.20 5.13
CA MET A 109 -3.29 0.51 3.86
C MET A 109 -2.24 -0.58 3.63
N ALA A 110 -0.95 -0.25 3.77
CA ALA A 110 0.13 -1.20 3.63
C ALA A 110 0.03 -2.37 4.64
N LEU A 111 -0.30 -2.08 5.90
CA LEU A 111 -0.53 -3.12 6.92
C LEU A 111 -1.67 -4.08 6.56
N LYS A 112 -2.74 -3.59 5.93
CA LYS A 112 -3.84 -4.45 5.45
C LYS A 112 -3.38 -5.37 4.33
N MET A 113 -2.59 -4.86 3.37
CA MET A 113 -2.03 -5.65 2.28
C MET A 113 -1.12 -6.77 2.83
N ILE A 114 -0.29 -6.44 3.83
CA ILE A 114 0.58 -7.41 4.52
C ILE A 114 -0.25 -8.49 5.21
N ALA A 115 -1.28 -8.11 5.97
CA ALA A 115 -2.14 -9.07 6.66
C ALA A 115 -2.89 -10.00 5.69
N GLN A 116 -3.32 -9.49 4.54
CA GLN A 116 -3.91 -10.32 3.48
C GLN A 116 -2.90 -11.32 2.91
N ARG A 117 -1.64 -10.90 2.72
CA ARG A 117 -0.58 -11.78 2.23
C ARG A 117 -0.17 -12.83 3.26
N GLU A 118 -0.07 -12.47 4.53
CA GLU A 118 0.16 -13.42 5.63
C GLU A 118 -0.92 -14.51 5.62
N LYS A 119 -2.20 -14.12 5.59
CA LYS A 119 -3.32 -15.07 5.52
C LYS A 119 -3.25 -15.96 4.27
N PHE A 120 -2.86 -15.41 3.13
CA PHE A 120 -2.69 -16.21 1.92
C PHE A 120 -1.60 -17.28 2.10
N LEU A 121 -0.44 -16.91 2.67
CA LEU A 121 0.64 -17.85 2.91
C LEU A 121 0.30 -18.88 3.99
N GLU A 122 -0.51 -18.55 4.98
CA GLU A 122 -1.01 -19.52 5.97
C GLU A 122 -1.92 -20.59 5.36
N ILE A 123 -2.64 -20.27 4.27
CA ILE A 123 -3.58 -21.19 3.62
C ILE A 123 -2.93 -21.94 2.45
N HIS A 124 -2.00 -21.30 1.73
CA HIS A 124 -1.48 -21.77 0.44
C HIS A 124 0.05 -21.90 0.37
N GLY A 125 0.79 -21.37 1.35
CA GLY A 125 2.22 -21.61 1.51
C GLY A 125 2.44 -22.76 2.50
N GLU A 126 3.56 -23.46 2.38
CA GLU A 126 3.95 -24.58 3.26
C GLU A 126 3.75 -24.32 4.76
#